data_AF-J9EVL1-F1
#
_entry.id   AF-J9EVL1-F1
#
_cell.length_a   1.000
_cell.length_b   1.000
_cell.length_c   1.000
_cell.angle_alpha   90.00
_cell.angle_beta   90.00
_cell.angle_gamma   90.00
#
_symmetry.space_group_name_H-M   'P 1'
#
loop_
_entity.id
_entity.type
_entity.pdbx_description
1 polymer ?
#
loop_
_entity_poly.entity_id
_entity_poly.type
_entity_poly.pdbx_seq_one_letter_code
_entity_poly.pdbx_strand_id
1 'polypeptide(L)'
;MKLTVVQGRVPDPNMEPARLVSVGDPLMYIWHLNSKAGIYGIWIKECSVEAEDGRKMKIIENGCSLDSVIVSNVQYPENNLK
;
A
#
# COMPACT_ATOMS: atom_id res chain seq x y z
N MET A 1 -11.74 4.76 -4.45
CA MET A 1 -10.53 4.16 -3.87
C MET A 1 -9.70 5.27 -3.27
N LYS A 2 -9.15 5.09 -2.06
CA LYS A 2 -8.25 6.04 -1.43
C LYS A 2 -6.98 5.30 -0.99
N LEU A 3 -5.81 5.83 -1.32
CA LEU A 3 -4.53 5.38 -0.78
C LEU A 3 -4.16 6.27 0.42
N THR A 4 -3.78 5.65 1.52
CA THR A 4 -3.19 6.32 2.68
C THR A 4 -1.82 5.69 2.96
N VAL A 5 -0.83 6.51 3.26
CA VAL A 5 0.50 6.05 3.67
C VAL A 5 0.70 6.44 5.13
N VAL A 6 1.05 5.48 5.97
CA VAL A 6 1.27 5.69 7.42
C VAL A 6 2.65 5.18 7.80
N GLN A 7 3.23 5.76 8.86
CA GLN A 7 4.51 5.29 9.38
C GLN A 7 4.31 4.05 10.26
N GLY A 8 5.20 3.07 10.13
CA GLY A 8 5.14 1.81 10.85
C GLY A 8 4.93 0.60 9.95
N ARG A 9 4.65 -0.55 10.58
CA ARG A 9 4.45 -1.85 9.92
C ARG A 9 3.05 -2.43 10.13
N VAL A 10 2.20 -1.72 10.87
CA VAL A 10 0.86 -2.18 11.23
C VAL A 10 -0.15 -1.34 10.46
N PRO A 11 -1.11 -1.97 9.75
CA PRO A 11 -2.18 -1.23 9.10
C PRO A 11 -3.15 -0.70 10.17
N ASP A 12 -3.01 0.57 10.53
CA ASP A 12 -3.98 1.29 11.36
C ASP A 12 -4.63 2.40 10.52
N PRO A 13 -5.94 2.29 10.19
CA PRO A 13 -6.64 3.30 9.41
C PRO A 13 -6.86 4.62 10.15
N ASN A 14 -6.64 4.65 11.47
CA ASN A 14 -6.78 5.85 12.30
C ASN A 14 -5.45 6.61 12.47
N MET A 15 -4.34 6.07 11.98
CA MET A 15 -3.06 6.78 12.00
C MET A 15 -3.09 7.97 11.04
N GLU A 16 -2.45 9.05 11.48
CA GLU A 16 -2.24 10.22 10.64
C GLU A 16 -1.34 9.87 9.45
N PRO A 17 -1.64 10.39 8.24
CA PRO A 17 -0.80 10.16 7.08
C PRO A 17 0.64 10.64 7.30
N ALA A 18 1.60 9.83 6.87
CA ALA A 18 3.00 10.19 6.87
C ALA A 18 3.25 11.35 5.89
N ARG A 19 3.89 12.42 6.37
CA ARG A 19 4.21 13.62 5.55
C ARG A 19 5.71 13.79 5.33
N LEU A 20 6.49 13.58 6.38
CA LEU A 20 7.94 13.65 6.40
C LEU A 20 8.45 12.37 7.06
N VAL A 21 9.38 11.69 6.39
CA VAL A 21 9.91 10.39 6.80
C VAL A 21 11.41 10.39 6.56
N SER A 22 12.14 9.64 7.37
CA SER A 22 13.58 9.44 7.22
C SER A 22 13.87 8.16 6.44
N VAL A 23 15.05 8.10 5.82
CA VAL A 23 15.51 6.86 5.17
C VAL A 23 15.61 5.75 6.23
N GLY A 24 14.98 4.61 5.94
CA GLY A 24 14.91 3.47 6.86
C GLY A 24 13.64 3.42 7.71
N ASP A 25 12.84 4.50 7.74
CA ASP A 25 11.54 4.47 8.40
C ASP A 25 10.61 3.47 7.69
N PRO A 26 10.02 2.51 8.41
CA PRO A 26 9.05 1.62 7.82
C PRO A 26 7.77 2.39 7.47
N LEU A 27 7.21 2.12 6.29
CA LEU A 27 5.95 2.70 5.83
C LEU A 27 4.97 1.60 5.47
N MET A 28 3.70 1.87 5.73
CA MET A 28 2.59 1.02 5.33
C MET A 28 1.68 1.76 4.34
N TYR A 29 1.43 1.14 3.20
CA TYR A 29 0.55 1.63 2.15
C TYR A 29 -0.80 0.92 2.27
N ILE A 30 -1.87 1.68 2.49
CA ILE A 30 -3.20 1.13 2.75
C ILE A 30 -4.17 1.64 1.69
N TRP A 31 -4.78 0.70 0.96
CA TRP A 31 -5.81 1.00 -0.03
C TRP A 31 -7.19 0.72 0.55
N HIS A 32 -8.07 1.72 0.49
CA HIS A 32 -9.44 1.65 1.01
C HIS A 32 -10.47 1.82 -0.11
N LEU A 33 -11.56 1.06 -0.01
CA LEU A 33 -12.80 1.32 -0.74
C LEU A 33 -13.67 2.26 0.08
N ASN A 34 -14.16 3.32 -0.56
CA ASN A 34 -15.12 4.23 0.04
C ASN A 34 -16.57 3.70 -0.09
N SER A 35 -16.74 2.47 -0.56
CA SER A 35 -18.05 1.86 -0.80
C SER A 35 -18.48 1.01 0.39
N LYS A 36 -19.74 1.15 0.81
CA LYS A 36 -20.38 0.25 1.78
C LYS A 36 -20.91 -1.04 1.14
N ALA A 37 -20.95 -1.10 -0.20
CA ALA A 37 -21.39 -2.30 -0.91
C ALA A 37 -20.27 -3.35 -0.87
N GLY A 38 -20.47 -4.42 -0.11
CA GLY A 38 -19.49 -5.50 0.09
C GLY A 38 -19.26 -6.43 -1.11
N ILE A 39 -19.76 -6.07 -2.29
CA ILE A 39 -19.60 -6.87 -3.52
C ILE A 39 -18.36 -6.48 -4.34
N TYR A 40 -17.70 -5.37 -3.98
CA TYR A 40 -16.50 -4.89 -4.68
C TYR A 40 -15.27 -5.03 -3.78
N GLY A 41 -14.18 -5.51 -4.36
CA GLY A 41 -12.86 -5.59 -3.74
C GLY A 41 -11.82 -4.74 -4.48
N ILE A 42 -10.67 -4.52 -3.86
CA ILE A 42 -9.50 -3.94 -4.52
C ILE A 42 -8.54 -5.06 -4.85
N TRP A 43 -8.07 -5.09 -6.09
CA TRP A 43 -6.97 -5.95 -6.50
C TRP A 43 -5.82 -5.06 -7.01
N ILE A 44 -4.67 -5.15 -6.36
CA ILE A 44 -3.48 -4.39 -6.75
C ILE A 44 -2.69 -5.23 -7.76
N LYS A 45 -2.67 -4.76 -9.01
CA LYS A 45 -1.89 -5.40 -10.08
C LYS A 45 -0.48 -4.83 -10.17
N GLU A 46 -0.37 -3.52 -10.29
CA GLU A 46 0.91 -2.80 -10.46
C GLU A 46 1.00 -1.67 -9.45
N CYS A 47 2.21 -1.38 -8.97
CA CYS A 47 2.51 -0.16 -8.23
C CYS A 47 3.87 0.38 -8.67
N SER A 48 3.96 1.70 -8.81
CA SER A 48 5.20 2.41 -9.13
C SER A 48 5.34 3.63 -8.26
N VAL A 49 6.58 3.98 -7.96
CA VAL A 49 6.96 5.22 -7.28
C VAL A 49 7.61 6.13 -8.31
N GLU A 50 7.28 7.42 -8.26
CA GLU A 50 7.80 8.44 -9.14
C GLU A 50 8.28 9.62 -8.30
N ALA A 51 9.49 10.09 -8.59
CA ALA A 51 10.05 11.30 -7.99
C ALA A 51 9.63 12.54 -8.80
N GLU A 52 9.71 13.73 -8.19
CA GLU A 52 9.35 15.00 -8.85
C GLU A 52 10.18 15.27 -10.11
N ASP A 53 11.39 14.71 -10.19
CA ASP A 53 12.28 14.80 -11.35
C ASP A 53 11.94 13.81 -12.49
N GLY A 54 10.84 13.06 -12.36
CA GLY A 54 10.35 12.10 -13.35
C GLY A 54 11.03 10.72 -13.30
N ARG A 55 11.98 10.49 -12.38
CA ARG A 55 12.51 9.13 -12.17
C ARG A 55 11.42 8.23 -11.61
N LYS A 56 11.22 7.08 -12.26
CA LYS A 56 10.18 6.11 -11.91
C LYS A 56 10.76 4.73 -11.64
N MET A 57 10.17 4.03 -10.68
CA MET A 57 10.52 2.66 -10.34
C MET A 57 9.24 1.85 -10.12
N LYS A 58 9.14 0.66 -10.72
CA LYS A 58 8.10 -0.30 -10.34
C LYS A 58 8.48 -0.97 -9.02
N ILE A 59 7.53 -1.12 -8.12
CA ILE A 59 7.73 -1.83 -6.84
C ILE A 59 6.82 -3.04 -6.70
N ILE A 60 5.69 -3.08 -7.41
CA ILE A 60 4.77 -4.23 -7.47
C ILE A 60 4.45 -4.50 -8.93
N GLU A 61 4.53 -5.77 -9.34
CA GLU A 61 4.14 -6.27 -10.68
C GLU A 61 3.32 -7.57 -10.52
N ASN A 62 2.17 -7.63 -11.18
CA ASN A 62 1.19 -8.71 -11.03
C ASN A 62 0.84 -9.08 -9.56
N GLY A 63 0.82 -8.09 -8.66
CA GLY A 63 0.51 -8.27 -7.23
C GLY A 63 1.68 -8.76 -6.37
N CYS A 64 2.85 -9.01 -6.96
CA CYS A 64 4.07 -9.42 -6.27
C CYS A 64 5.03 -8.24 -6.13
N SER A 65 5.73 -8.15 -5.00
CA SER A 65 6.85 -7.21 -4.87
C SER A 65 7.97 -7.59 -5.82
N LEU A 66 8.57 -6.59 -6.48
CA LEU A 66 9.76 -6.76 -7.30
C LEU A 66 11.06 -6.82 -6.45
N ASP A 67 11.01 -6.30 -5.23
CA ASP A 67 12.10 -6.34 -4.26
C ASP A 67 11.54 -6.65 -2.87
N SER A 68 11.66 -7.91 -2.46
CA SER A 68 11.15 -8.40 -1.17
C SER A 68 11.96 -7.93 0.04
N VAL A 69 13.13 -7.30 -0.16
CA VAL A 69 13.95 -6.73 0.92
C VAL A 69 13.42 -5.36 1.30
N ILE A 70 12.95 -4.58 0.32
CA ILE A 70 12.48 -3.20 0.52
C ILE A 70 10.96 -3.13 0.67
N VAL A 71 10.22 -3.96 -0.08
CA VAL A 71 8.75 -3.90 -0.15
C VAL A 71 8.16 -5.29 0.03
N SER A 72 7.22 -5.43 0.97
CA SER A 72 6.47 -6.67 1.16
C SER A 72 5.44 -6.90 0.05
N ASN A 73 5.08 -8.17 -0.17
CA ASN A 73 3.95 -8.51 -1.04
C ASN A 73 2.64 -7.88 -0.54
N VAL A 74 1.75 -7.57 -1.50
CA VAL A 74 0.41 -7.03 -1.19
C VAL A 74 -0.34 -8.01 -0.31
N GLN A 75 -0.87 -7.51 0.80
CA GLN A 75 -1.72 -8.27 1.70
C GLN A 75 -3.16 -7.80 1.54
N TYR A 76 -4.08 -8.76 1.50
CA TYR A 76 -5.51 -8.52 1.54
C TYR A 76 -6.03 -8.98 2.90
N PRO A 77 -7.04 -8.31 3.48
CA PRO A 77 -7.69 -8.83 4.66
C PRO A 77 -8.10 -10.27 4.39
N GLU A 78 -7.84 -11.19 5.32
CA GLU A 78 -8.46 -12.50 5.25
C GLU A 78 -9.97 -12.24 5.20
N ASN A 79 -10.60 -12.59 4.07
CA ASN A 79 -12.05 -12.66 4.02
C ASN A 79 -12.42 -13.59 5.16
N ASN A 80 -13.09 -13.07 6.19
CA ASN A 80 -13.73 -13.89 7.19
C ASN A 80 -14.79 -14.72 6.46
N LEU A 81 -14.37 -15.86 5.92
CA LEU A 81 -15.23 -16.99 5.63
C LEU A 81 -15.61 -17.58 6.99
N LYS A 82 -16.55 -16.91 7.66
CA LYS A 82 -17.41 -17.49 8.69
C LYS A 82 -18.84 -17.13 8.36
#